data_AF-A0AAV1L9F7-F1
#
_entry.id   AF-A0AAV1L9F7-F1
#
_cell.length_a   1.000
_cell.length_b   1.000
_cell.length_c   1.000
_cell.angle_alpha   90.00
_cell.angle_beta   90.00
_cell.angle_gamma   90.00
#
_symmetry.space_group_name_H-M   'P 1'
#
loop_
_entity.id
_entity.type
_entity.pdbx_description
1 polymer ?
#
loop_
_entity_poly.entity_id
_entity_poly.type
_entity_poly.pdbx_seq_one_letter_code
_entity_poly.pdbx_strand_id
1 'polypeptide(L)'
;MTIQRRIMSLSGNIAEQLNEKTKIIEFFSLALDESTDISSTAQLLIFIRGVTQDFEVLEELLEMCSLKGQSRGVGILNVLLYEYSKTDLDLSKLSGVATDGAPSMIGVNSGLVNLLKKHLQEKNINAEDLMQFHCIIHQEALCSKKIEFQNVMKVVVSTVNFIKSQGLNHRQFKQFLDDIENEYGNLLYYTEVRWLSRGLTLEQFLNLIEEIGIFLAEKQRDVPELKNPD
;
A
#
# COMPACT_ATOMS: atom_id res chain seq x y z
N MET A 1 14.99 -35.26 1.15
CA MET A 1 13.85 -34.36 1.45
C MET A 1 14.02 -33.12 0.58
N THR A 2 13.21 -32.95 -0.47
CA THR A 2 13.37 -31.86 -1.46
C THR A 2 12.76 -30.55 -0.97
N ILE A 3 13.34 -29.41 -1.37
CA ILE A 3 12.87 -28.06 -1.01
C ILE A 3 11.38 -27.89 -1.29
N GLN A 4 10.89 -28.38 -2.44
CA GLN A 4 9.48 -28.35 -2.81
C GLN A 4 8.56 -29.00 -1.76
N ARG A 5 8.94 -30.17 -1.20
CA ARG A 5 8.13 -30.84 -0.17
C ARG A 5 8.06 -30.02 1.11
N ARG A 6 9.14 -29.33 1.48
CA ARG A 6 9.13 -28.44 2.66
C ARG A 6 8.21 -27.24 2.44
N ILE A 7 8.26 -26.63 1.26
CA ILE A 7 7.36 -25.52 0.89
C ILE A 7 5.90 -25.97 0.96
N MET A 8 5.56 -27.12 0.35
CA MET A 8 4.19 -27.65 0.40
C MET A 8 3.74 -27.96 1.83
N SER A 9 4.62 -28.50 2.67
CA SER A 9 4.30 -28.78 4.08
C SER A 9 4.06 -27.50 4.88
N LEU A 10 4.87 -26.46 4.67
CA LEU A 10 4.69 -25.16 5.33
C LEU A 10 3.42 -24.46 4.85
N SER A 11 3.15 -24.49 3.54
CA SER A 11 1.93 -23.95 2.96
C SER A 11 0.68 -24.63 3.50
N GLY A 12 0.68 -25.96 3.60
CA GLY A 12 -0.43 -26.70 4.21
C GLY A 12 -0.64 -26.34 5.68
N ASN A 13 0.43 -26.19 6.45
CA ASN A 13 0.32 -25.78 7.85
C ASN A 13 -0.18 -24.33 8.01
N ILE A 14 0.24 -23.40 7.15
CA ILE A 14 -0.28 -22.03 7.13
C ILE A 14 -1.78 -22.03 6.80
N ALA A 15 -2.20 -22.81 5.79
CA ALA A 15 -3.60 -22.93 5.41
C ALA A 15 -4.46 -23.52 6.55
N GLU A 16 -3.94 -24.52 7.26
CA GLU A 16 -4.60 -25.09 8.44
C GLU A 16 -4.76 -24.05 9.55
N GLN A 17 -3.70 -23.32 9.90
CA GLN A 17 -3.77 -22.24 10.90
C GLN A 17 -4.75 -21.14 10.52
N LEU A 18 -4.78 -20.76 9.24
CA LEU A 18 -5.70 -19.77 8.71
C LEU A 18 -7.16 -20.24 8.83
N ASN A 19 -7.44 -21.51 8.49
CA ASN A 19 -8.77 -22.11 8.65
C ASN A 19 -9.20 -22.19 10.12
N GLU A 20 -8.30 -22.49 11.05
CA GLU A 20 -8.64 -22.46 12.48
C GLU A 20 -8.97 -21.02 12.95
N LYS A 21 -8.24 -20.02 12.44
CA LYS A 21 -8.54 -18.60 12.72
C LYS A 21 -9.88 -18.16 12.16
N THR A 22 -10.27 -18.61 10.96
CA THR A 22 -11.57 -18.21 10.38
C THR A 22 -12.77 -18.72 11.17
N LYS A 23 -12.65 -19.87 11.86
CA LYS A 23 -13.72 -20.45 12.68
C LYS A 23 -14.05 -19.65 13.95
N ILE A 24 -13.07 -18.92 14.50
CA ILE A 24 -13.23 -18.16 15.76
C ILE A 24 -13.62 -16.70 15.53
N ILE A 25 -13.77 -16.28 14.27
CA ILE A 25 -14.13 -14.91 13.90
C ILE A 25 -15.64 -14.68 14.10
N GLU A 26 -15.97 -13.65 14.86
CA GLU A 26 -17.34 -13.21 15.11
C GLU A 26 -17.84 -12.16 14.11
N PHE A 27 -16.97 -11.26 13.68
CA PHE A 27 -17.23 -10.32 12.59
C PHE A 27 -15.94 -10.08 11.81
N PHE A 28 -16.06 -9.82 10.51
CA PHE A 28 -14.89 -9.51 9.70
C PHE A 28 -15.14 -8.49 8.62
N SER A 29 -14.04 -7.92 8.15
CA SER A 29 -13.99 -7.07 6.98
C SER A 29 -12.94 -7.59 6.00
N LEU A 30 -13.10 -7.22 4.74
CA LEU A 30 -12.18 -7.59 3.66
C LEU A 30 -11.40 -6.35 3.21
N ALA A 31 -10.11 -6.50 2.96
CA ALA A 31 -9.34 -5.53 2.18
C ALA A 31 -8.90 -6.19 0.88
N LEU A 32 -9.29 -5.60 -0.25
CA LEU A 32 -9.14 -6.15 -1.58
C LEU A 32 -8.28 -5.21 -2.41
N ASP A 33 -7.16 -5.73 -2.90
CA ASP A 33 -6.21 -4.96 -3.68
C ASP A 33 -5.87 -5.71 -4.97
N GLU A 34 -5.90 -4.99 -6.10
CA GLU A 34 -5.50 -5.55 -7.40
C GLU A 34 -4.06 -5.09 -7.71
N SER A 35 -3.15 -6.05 -7.76
CA SER A 35 -1.77 -5.83 -8.19
C SER A 35 -1.54 -6.41 -9.57
N THR A 36 -0.57 -5.88 -10.31
CA THR A 36 -0.14 -6.48 -11.59
C THR A 36 1.23 -7.11 -11.40
N ASP A 37 1.35 -8.42 -11.67
CA ASP A 37 2.64 -9.09 -11.58
C ASP A 37 3.54 -8.80 -12.78
N ILE A 38 4.81 -9.23 -12.70
CA ILE A 38 5.82 -9.00 -13.77
C ILE A 38 5.44 -9.66 -15.10
N SER A 39 4.53 -10.65 -15.08
CA SER A 39 4.01 -11.33 -16.27
C SER A 39 2.79 -10.64 -16.88
N SER A 40 2.43 -9.45 -16.37
CA SER A 40 1.20 -8.71 -16.73
C SER A 40 -0.09 -9.43 -16.36
N THR A 41 -0.03 -10.40 -15.45
CA THR A 41 -1.22 -11.05 -14.89
C THR A 41 -1.68 -10.24 -13.69
N ALA A 42 -2.93 -9.79 -13.72
CA ALA A 42 -3.55 -9.15 -12.57
C ALA A 42 -3.76 -10.18 -11.44
N GLN A 43 -3.41 -9.81 -10.22
CA GLN A 43 -3.53 -10.60 -9.02
C GLN A 43 -4.42 -9.87 -8.03
N LEU A 44 -5.44 -10.55 -7.52
CA LEU A 44 -6.28 -10.08 -6.43
C LEU A 44 -5.69 -10.56 -5.11
N LEU A 45 -5.34 -9.63 -4.24
CA LEU A 45 -5.00 -9.91 -2.85
C LEU A 45 -6.26 -9.77 -2.00
N ILE A 46 -6.56 -10.81 -1.22
CA ILE A 46 -7.71 -10.83 -0.31
C ILE A 46 -7.18 -10.87 1.11
N PHE A 47 -7.26 -9.76 1.83
CA PHE A 47 -6.97 -9.71 3.25
C PHE A 47 -8.25 -9.79 4.06
N ILE A 48 -8.20 -10.51 5.17
CA ILE A 48 -9.26 -10.55 6.18
C ILE A 48 -8.80 -9.83 7.44
N ARG A 49 -9.67 -8.97 7.97
CA ARG A 49 -9.55 -8.42 9.31
C ARG A 49 -10.76 -8.84 10.12
N GLY A 50 -10.57 -9.75 11.06
CA GLY A 50 -11.61 -10.30 11.93
C GLY A 50 -11.49 -9.83 13.37
N VAL A 51 -12.59 -9.98 14.11
CA VAL A 51 -12.63 -9.84 15.57
C VAL A 51 -13.20 -11.12 16.18
N THR A 52 -12.58 -11.64 17.24
CA THR A 52 -13.04 -12.82 17.97
C THR A 52 -14.08 -12.46 19.02
N GLN A 53 -14.69 -13.47 19.64
CA GLN A 53 -15.61 -13.29 20.77
C GLN A 53 -14.96 -12.55 21.96
N ASP A 54 -13.64 -12.73 22.15
CA ASP A 54 -12.86 -12.08 23.20
C ASP A 54 -12.35 -10.68 22.80
N PHE A 55 -12.85 -10.12 21.69
CA PHE A 55 -12.45 -8.83 21.12
C PHE A 55 -10.99 -8.77 20.65
N GLU A 56 -10.36 -9.91 20.38
CA GLU A 56 -9.04 -9.95 19.75
C GLU A 56 -9.16 -9.68 18.26
N VAL A 57 -8.29 -8.83 17.73
CA VAL A 57 -8.25 -8.51 16.30
C VAL A 57 -7.27 -9.44 15.60
N LEU A 58 -7.72 -10.04 14.51
CA LEU A 58 -6.93 -10.92 13.65
C LEU A 58 -6.83 -10.28 12.26
N GLU A 59 -5.63 -10.27 11.69
CA GLU A 59 -5.39 -9.80 10.33
C GLU A 59 -4.55 -10.84 9.59
N GLU A 60 -5.06 -11.32 8.46
CA GLU A 60 -4.39 -12.36 7.67
C GLU A 60 -4.58 -12.13 6.17
N LEU A 61 -3.60 -12.58 5.39
CA LEU A 61 -3.78 -12.74 3.94
C LEU A 61 -4.56 -14.05 3.71
N LEU A 62 -5.78 -13.93 3.20
CA LEU A 62 -6.63 -15.07 2.92
C LEU A 62 -6.14 -15.83 1.68
N GLU A 63 -5.95 -15.12 0.56
CA GLU A 63 -5.47 -15.71 -0.68
C GLU A 63 -4.91 -14.63 -1.64
N MET A 64 -4.04 -15.07 -2.55
CA MET A 64 -3.56 -14.30 -3.70
C MET A 64 -3.99 -15.00 -5.00
N CYS A 65 -4.98 -14.43 -5.69
CA CYS A 65 -5.63 -15.07 -6.82
C CYS A 65 -5.26 -14.43 -8.15
N SER A 66 -4.89 -15.23 -9.16
CA SER A 66 -4.72 -14.70 -10.52
C SER A 66 -6.08 -14.42 -11.20
N LEU A 67 -6.27 -13.19 -11.67
CA LEU A 67 -7.43 -12.78 -12.46
C LEU A 67 -7.18 -13.09 -13.95
N LYS A 68 -7.77 -14.18 -14.45
CA LYS A 68 -7.59 -14.59 -15.85
C LYS A 68 -8.46 -13.74 -16.79
N GLY A 69 -7.82 -12.84 -17.53
CA GLY A 69 -8.35 -12.23 -18.77
C GLY A 69 -9.16 -10.94 -18.62
N GLN A 70 -9.84 -10.67 -17.50
CA GLN A 70 -10.57 -9.41 -17.29
C GLN A 70 -10.60 -8.98 -15.81
N SER A 71 -10.00 -7.84 -15.49
CA SER A 71 -10.06 -7.16 -14.18
C SER A 71 -11.36 -6.36 -13.97
N ARG A 72 -12.49 -6.95 -14.33
CA ARG A 72 -13.82 -6.34 -14.14
C ARG A 72 -14.39 -6.78 -12.79
N GLY A 73 -15.21 -5.95 -12.16
CA GLY A 73 -15.78 -6.25 -10.84
C GLY A 73 -16.51 -7.58 -10.75
N VAL A 74 -17.14 -8.06 -11.84
CA VAL A 74 -17.76 -9.40 -11.90
C VAL A 74 -16.73 -10.54 -11.83
N GLY A 75 -15.59 -10.38 -12.50
CA GLY A 75 -14.50 -11.37 -12.45
C GLY A 75 -13.90 -11.44 -11.05
N ILE A 76 -13.70 -10.27 -10.44
CA ILE A 76 -13.20 -10.15 -9.06
C ILE A 76 -14.20 -10.77 -8.08
N LEU A 77 -15.51 -10.53 -8.23
CA LEU A 77 -16.54 -11.13 -7.38
C LEU A 77 -16.55 -12.65 -7.49
N ASN A 78 -16.50 -13.19 -8.71
CA ASN A 78 -16.51 -14.63 -8.92
C ASN A 78 -15.32 -15.32 -8.24
N VAL A 79 -14.13 -14.71 -8.33
CA VAL A 79 -12.93 -15.20 -7.64
C VAL A 79 -13.09 -15.09 -6.13
N LEU A 80 -13.56 -13.94 -5.62
CA LEU A 80 -13.80 -13.74 -4.20
C LEU A 80 -14.78 -14.78 -3.63
N LEU A 81 -15.92 -15.01 -4.29
CA LEU A 81 -16.93 -15.98 -3.83
C LEU A 81 -16.41 -17.42 -3.90
N TYR A 82 -15.62 -17.75 -4.93
CA TYR A 82 -14.96 -19.05 -5.04
C TYR A 82 -13.97 -19.30 -3.90
N GLU A 83 -13.10 -18.34 -3.58
CA GLU A 83 -12.17 -18.47 -2.46
C GLU A 83 -12.89 -18.49 -1.12
N TYR A 84 -13.88 -17.62 -0.93
CA TYR A 84 -14.72 -17.62 0.26
C TYR A 84 -15.39 -18.99 0.50
N SER A 85 -15.85 -19.68 -0.56
CA SER A 85 -16.46 -21.01 -0.44
C SER A 85 -15.54 -22.11 0.11
N LYS A 86 -14.23 -21.84 0.19
CA LYS A 86 -13.24 -22.76 0.78
C LYS A 86 -13.04 -22.51 2.28
N THR A 87 -13.67 -21.48 2.83
CA THR A 87 -13.54 -21.05 4.22
C THR A 87 -14.82 -21.34 5.01
N ASP A 88 -14.70 -21.38 6.33
CA ASP A 88 -15.84 -21.51 7.26
C ASP A 88 -16.41 -20.14 7.70
N LEU A 89 -15.99 -19.05 7.06
CA LEU A 89 -16.50 -17.71 7.36
C LEU A 89 -17.99 -17.63 7.04
N ASP A 90 -18.76 -16.88 7.82
CA ASP A 90 -20.18 -16.62 7.55
C ASP A 90 -20.33 -15.22 6.91
N LEU A 91 -20.77 -15.14 5.65
CA LEU A 91 -20.97 -13.88 4.94
C LEU A 91 -21.95 -12.94 5.67
N SER A 92 -22.83 -13.44 6.53
CA SER A 92 -23.71 -12.59 7.34
C SER A 92 -22.95 -11.77 8.39
N LYS A 93 -21.72 -12.20 8.73
CA LYS A 93 -20.79 -11.53 9.65
C LYS A 93 -19.84 -10.54 8.94
N LEU A 94 -19.97 -10.35 7.62
CA LEU A 94 -19.19 -9.39 6.86
C LEU A 94 -19.65 -7.95 7.18
N SER A 95 -18.80 -7.17 7.84
CA SER A 95 -19.11 -5.81 8.28
C SER A 95 -18.59 -4.73 7.33
N GLY A 96 -17.57 -5.02 6.51
CA GLY A 96 -17.05 -4.01 5.59
C GLY A 96 -16.07 -4.51 4.54
N VAL A 97 -15.85 -3.67 3.53
CA VAL A 97 -14.92 -3.90 2.43
C VAL A 97 -14.08 -2.66 2.18
N ALA A 98 -12.76 -2.80 2.19
CA ALA A 98 -11.78 -1.79 1.81
C ALA A 98 -11.22 -2.09 0.42
N THR A 99 -11.14 -1.08 -0.45
CA THR A 99 -10.60 -1.21 -1.81
C THR A 99 -9.77 0.01 -2.20
N ASP A 100 -8.96 -0.09 -3.26
CA ASP A 100 -8.18 1.02 -3.84
C ASP A 100 -9.03 2.10 -4.54
N GLY A 101 -10.35 1.91 -4.61
CA GLY A 101 -11.26 2.85 -5.28
C GLY A 101 -11.21 2.78 -6.80
N ALA A 102 -10.59 1.76 -7.41
CA ALA A 102 -10.61 1.58 -8.85
C ALA A 102 -12.06 1.38 -9.38
N PRO A 103 -12.37 1.78 -10.62
CA PRO A 103 -13.69 1.59 -11.20
C PRO A 103 -14.18 0.13 -11.21
N SER A 104 -13.26 -0.85 -11.28
CA SER A 104 -13.55 -2.28 -11.16
C SER A 104 -14.03 -2.67 -9.75
N MET A 105 -13.61 -1.94 -8.72
CA MET A 105 -13.95 -2.18 -7.32
C MET A 105 -15.23 -1.43 -6.90
N ILE A 106 -15.31 -0.13 -7.19
CA ILE A 106 -16.37 0.76 -6.66
C ILE A 106 -17.38 1.25 -7.71
N GLY A 107 -17.26 0.86 -8.97
CA GLY A 107 -18.15 1.31 -10.03
C GLY A 107 -19.64 1.08 -9.72
N VAL A 108 -20.48 2.08 -9.96
CA VAL A 108 -21.91 2.09 -9.56
C VAL A 108 -22.68 0.86 -10.05
N ASN A 109 -22.47 0.47 -11.32
CA ASN A 109 -23.23 -0.62 -11.95
C ASN A 109 -22.51 -1.97 -11.92
N SER A 110 -21.18 -1.95 -11.99
CA SER A 110 -20.35 -3.14 -12.26
C SER A 110 -19.14 -3.27 -11.34
N GLY A 111 -19.04 -2.42 -10.32
CA GLY A 111 -18.00 -2.50 -9.30
C GLY A 111 -18.24 -3.68 -8.37
N LEU A 112 -17.16 -4.36 -7.99
CA LEU A 112 -17.15 -5.48 -7.05
C LEU A 112 -18.06 -5.24 -5.84
N VAL A 113 -17.91 -4.11 -5.16
CA VAL A 113 -18.61 -3.84 -3.90
C VAL A 113 -20.12 -3.76 -4.12
N ASN A 114 -20.57 -3.15 -5.22
CA ASN A 114 -21.98 -3.09 -5.56
C ASN A 114 -22.55 -4.46 -5.97
N LEU A 115 -21.75 -5.27 -6.69
CA LEU A 115 -22.13 -6.63 -7.03
C LEU A 115 -22.20 -7.54 -5.80
N LEU A 116 -21.27 -7.39 -4.84
CA LEU A 116 -21.30 -8.10 -3.58
C LEU A 116 -22.53 -7.73 -2.75
N LYS A 117 -22.89 -6.44 -2.67
CA LYS A 117 -24.13 -6.00 -1.99
C LYS A 117 -25.37 -6.67 -2.57
N LYS A 118 -25.47 -6.74 -3.91
CA LYS A 118 -26.57 -7.46 -4.59
C LYS A 118 -26.58 -8.95 -4.23
N HIS A 119 -25.41 -9.60 -4.24
CA HIS A 119 -25.29 -11.01 -3.87
C HIS A 119 -25.75 -11.28 -2.42
N LEU A 120 -25.38 -10.41 -1.47
CA LEU A 120 -25.83 -10.52 -0.07
C LEU A 120 -27.35 -10.38 0.04
N GLN A 121 -27.95 -9.42 -0.66
CA GLN A 121 -29.40 -9.24 -0.70
C GLN A 121 -30.12 -10.46 -1.28
N GLU A 122 -29.60 -11.07 -2.35
CA GLU A 122 -30.13 -12.31 -2.93
C GLU A 122 -30.08 -13.49 -1.94
N LYS A 123 -29.17 -13.45 -0.96
CA LYS A 123 -29.05 -14.44 0.13
C LYS A 123 -29.87 -14.08 1.38
N ASN A 124 -30.69 -13.03 1.33
CA ASN A 124 -31.41 -12.47 2.49
C ASN A 124 -30.48 -12.02 3.64
N ILE A 125 -29.26 -11.59 3.30
CA ILE A 125 -28.32 -10.99 4.24
C ILE A 125 -28.46 -9.46 4.14
N ASN A 126 -28.54 -8.78 5.29
CA ASN A 126 -28.60 -7.32 5.31
C ASN A 126 -27.29 -6.72 4.76
N ALA A 127 -27.36 -6.03 3.63
CA ALA A 127 -26.23 -5.39 2.98
C ALA A 127 -26.19 -3.86 3.17
N GLU A 128 -27.18 -3.29 3.87
CA GLU A 128 -27.27 -1.84 4.11
C GLU A 128 -26.18 -1.38 5.06
N ASP A 129 -25.87 -2.20 6.07
CA ASP A 129 -24.85 -1.92 7.09
C ASP A 129 -23.42 -2.23 6.61
N LEU A 130 -23.25 -2.75 5.39
CA LEU A 130 -21.93 -3.07 4.84
C LEU A 130 -21.14 -1.77 4.56
N MET A 131 -20.14 -1.54 5.40
CA MET A 131 -19.25 -0.38 5.30
C MET A 131 -18.33 -0.50 4.09
N GLN A 132 -18.14 0.62 3.39
CA GLN A 132 -17.24 0.70 2.24
C GLN A 132 -16.13 1.68 2.56
N PHE A 133 -14.89 1.21 2.50
CA PHE A 133 -13.71 2.02 2.74
C PHE A 133 -12.92 2.17 1.44
N HIS A 134 -12.57 3.41 1.13
CA HIS A 134 -11.53 3.69 0.14
C HIS A 134 -10.19 3.68 0.87
N CYS A 135 -9.22 2.94 0.35
CA CYS A 135 -7.87 2.91 0.86
C CYS A 135 -7.29 4.32 1.04
N ILE A 136 -7.06 4.72 2.29
CA ILE A 136 -6.59 6.06 2.66
C ILE A 136 -5.26 6.41 1.98
N ILE A 137 -4.42 5.41 1.79
CA ILE A 137 -3.13 5.50 1.10
C ILE A 137 -3.30 5.92 -0.37
N HIS A 138 -4.25 5.27 -1.06
CA HIS A 138 -4.57 5.62 -2.43
C HIS A 138 -5.17 7.02 -2.52
N GLN A 139 -6.05 7.40 -1.59
CA GLN A 139 -6.60 8.75 -1.52
C GLN A 139 -5.52 9.80 -1.29
N GLU A 140 -4.61 9.59 -0.35
CA GLU A 140 -3.49 10.49 -0.09
C GLU A 140 -2.60 10.65 -1.33
N ALA A 141 -2.26 9.53 -1.99
CA ALA A 141 -1.49 9.54 -3.22
C ALA A 141 -2.20 10.34 -4.34
N LEU A 142 -3.53 10.15 -4.50
CA LEU A 142 -4.35 10.91 -5.45
C LEU A 142 -4.41 12.40 -5.11
N CYS A 143 -4.60 12.74 -3.84
CA CYS A 143 -4.57 14.12 -3.35
C CYS A 143 -3.23 14.77 -3.63
N SER A 144 -2.11 14.10 -3.34
CA SER A 144 -0.76 14.62 -3.60
C SER A 144 -0.52 14.95 -5.08
N LYS A 145 -1.16 14.22 -6.01
CA LYS A 145 -1.07 14.50 -7.45
C LYS A 145 -1.85 15.74 -7.88
N LYS A 146 -2.85 16.15 -7.09
CA LYS A 146 -3.64 17.37 -7.33
C LYS A 146 -2.99 18.63 -6.78
N ILE A 147 -2.15 18.51 -5.77
CA ILE A 147 -1.47 19.69 -5.22
C ILE A 147 -0.29 20.06 -6.13
N GLU A 148 -0.24 21.33 -6.57
CA GLU A 148 0.76 21.85 -7.49
C GLU A 148 2.12 22.13 -6.81
N PHE A 149 2.76 21.09 -6.26
CA PHE A 149 4.08 21.18 -5.64
C PHE A 149 5.25 21.01 -6.62
N GLN A 150 5.01 21.07 -7.93
CA GLN A 150 6.04 20.74 -8.92
C GLN A 150 7.27 21.65 -8.82
N ASN A 151 7.08 22.95 -8.57
CA ASN A 151 8.19 23.89 -8.48
C ASN A 151 9.12 23.54 -7.31
N VAL A 152 8.55 23.26 -6.14
CA VAL A 152 9.29 22.83 -4.94
C VAL A 152 9.93 21.45 -5.16
N MET A 153 9.15 20.47 -5.60
CA MET A 153 9.64 19.10 -5.74
C MET A 153 10.72 18.97 -6.81
N LYS A 154 10.70 19.76 -7.89
CA LYS A 154 11.78 19.78 -8.88
C LYS A 154 13.11 20.20 -8.24
N VAL A 155 13.10 21.24 -7.41
CA VAL A 155 14.29 21.71 -6.68
C VAL A 155 14.79 20.62 -5.73
N VAL A 156 13.91 20.10 -4.87
CA VAL A 156 14.23 19.05 -3.88
C VAL A 156 14.79 17.80 -4.56
N VAL A 157 14.09 17.25 -5.54
CA VAL A 157 14.51 16.02 -6.25
C VAL A 157 15.82 16.23 -6.98
N SER A 158 16.01 17.37 -7.66
CA SER A 158 17.26 17.64 -8.38
C SER A 158 18.46 17.75 -7.44
N THR A 159 18.26 18.34 -6.25
CA THR A 159 19.27 18.51 -5.22
C THR A 159 19.61 17.17 -4.57
N VAL A 160 18.60 16.41 -4.15
CA VAL A 160 18.78 15.05 -3.62
C VAL A 160 19.48 14.15 -4.62
N ASN A 161 19.08 14.20 -5.91
CA ASN A 161 19.74 13.42 -6.94
C ASN A 161 21.19 13.83 -7.15
N PHE A 162 21.52 15.12 -7.12
CA PHE A 162 22.91 15.58 -7.23
C PHE A 162 23.80 15.04 -6.10
N ILE A 163 23.28 15.06 -4.86
CA ILE A 163 24.00 14.56 -3.69
C ILE A 163 24.13 13.05 -3.75
N LYS A 164 23.03 12.33 -4.02
CA LYS A 164 22.97 10.88 -3.82
C LYS A 164 23.37 10.05 -5.04
N SER A 165 23.12 10.52 -6.27
CA SER A 165 23.40 9.71 -7.48
C SER A 165 24.90 9.59 -7.77
N GLN A 166 25.70 10.53 -7.27
CA GLN A 166 27.15 10.49 -7.41
C GLN A 166 27.78 9.89 -6.15
N GLY A 167 28.43 8.72 -6.29
CA GLY A 167 28.96 7.99 -5.13
C GLY A 167 30.03 8.73 -4.32
N LEU A 168 30.71 9.73 -4.89
CA LEU A 168 31.62 10.60 -4.13
C LEU A 168 30.84 11.62 -3.30
N ASN A 169 29.90 12.34 -3.91
CA ASN A 169 29.07 13.33 -3.21
C ASN A 169 28.27 12.68 -2.08
N HIS A 170 27.71 11.51 -2.33
CA HIS A 170 26.93 10.80 -1.32
C HIS A 170 27.78 10.45 -0.10
N ARG A 171 28.99 9.92 -0.30
CA ARG A 171 29.91 9.59 0.79
C ARG A 171 30.38 10.83 1.53
N GLN A 172 30.68 11.91 0.83
CA GLN A 172 31.13 13.16 1.46
C GLN A 172 30.01 13.84 2.25
N PHE A 173 28.80 13.89 1.71
CA PHE A 173 27.65 14.44 2.42
C PHE A 173 27.31 13.60 3.66
N LYS A 174 27.34 12.27 3.52
CA LYS A 174 27.16 11.38 4.67
C LYS A 174 28.21 11.61 5.76
N GLN A 175 29.50 11.68 5.38
CA GLN A 175 30.57 11.96 6.32
C GLN A 175 30.37 13.31 7.02
N PHE A 176 29.95 14.34 6.28
CA PHE A 176 29.66 15.65 6.84
C PHE A 176 28.55 15.59 7.90
N LEU A 177 27.45 14.88 7.64
CA LEU A 177 26.39 14.69 8.63
C LEU A 177 26.87 13.91 9.86
N ASP A 178 27.69 12.89 9.65
CA ASP A 178 28.28 12.09 10.74
C ASP A 178 29.22 12.97 11.61
N ASP A 179 30.00 13.88 11.00
CA ASP A 179 30.96 14.75 11.69
C ASP A 179 30.29 15.80 12.59
N ILE A 180 29.07 16.23 12.23
CA ILE A 180 28.26 17.18 13.03
C ILE A 180 27.28 16.47 13.97
N GLU A 181 27.36 15.15 14.08
CA GLU A 181 26.46 14.31 14.88
C GLU A 181 24.96 14.53 14.54
N ASN A 182 24.64 14.78 13.27
CA ASN A 182 23.26 14.98 12.85
C ASN A 182 22.45 13.68 13.00
N GLU A 183 21.23 13.77 13.52
CA GLU A 183 20.35 12.61 13.71
C GLU A 183 19.99 11.90 12.39
N TYR A 184 19.97 12.65 11.28
CA TYR A 184 19.72 12.14 9.95
C TYR A 184 21.03 11.76 9.27
N GLY A 185 21.53 10.54 9.50
CA GLY A 185 22.79 10.07 8.90
C GLY A 185 22.83 9.95 7.35
N ASN A 186 21.76 10.31 6.62
CA ASN A 186 21.71 10.43 5.16
C ASN A 186 20.37 11.02 4.69
N LEU A 187 20.33 11.59 3.48
CA LEU A 187 19.08 11.96 2.78
C LEU A 187 18.31 10.73 2.26
N LEU A 188 16.99 10.83 2.18
CA LEU A 188 16.08 9.89 1.53
C LEU A 188 16.06 10.10 0.00
N TYR A 189 15.90 9.02 -0.76
CA TYR A 189 15.62 9.14 -2.20
C TYR A 189 14.12 9.37 -2.40
N TYR A 190 13.77 10.31 -3.27
CA TYR A 190 12.40 10.42 -3.75
C TYR A 190 12.09 9.29 -4.73
N THR A 191 10.93 8.65 -4.57
CA THR A 191 10.44 7.62 -5.49
C THR A 191 8.96 7.80 -5.74
N GLU A 192 8.57 8.19 -6.96
CA GLU A 192 7.16 8.48 -7.29
C GLU A 192 6.20 7.32 -7.00
N VAL A 193 6.71 6.08 -7.05
CA VAL A 193 5.93 4.85 -6.85
C VAL A 193 5.63 4.59 -5.36
N ARG A 194 6.43 5.13 -4.43
CA ARG A 194 6.21 4.97 -2.99
C ARG A 194 5.43 6.16 -2.46
N TRP A 195 4.14 5.92 -2.24
CA TRP A 195 3.09 6.84 -1.82
C TRP A 195 3.50 7.90 -0.77
N LEU A 196 4.16 7.52 0.34
CA LEU A 196 4.63 8.47 1.38
C LEU A 196 5.99 9.14 1.09
N SER A 197 6.67 8.79 0.01
CA SER A 197 8.05 9.26 -0.20
C SER A 197 8.15 10.76 -0.38
N ARG A 198 7.10 11.42 -0.88
CA ARG A 198 7.10 12.87 -1.11
C ARG A 198 7.20 13.64 0.20
N GLY A 199 6.30 13.34 1.15
CA GLY A 199 6.26 13.99 2.45
C GLY A 199 7.54 13.74 3.25
N LEU A 200 7.94 12.48 3.36
CA LEU A 200 9.16 12.09 4.08
C LEU A 200 10.43 12.70 3.48
N THR A 201 10.55 12.75 2.14
CA THR A 201 11.70 13.39 1.49
C THR A 201 11.69 14.89 1.75
N LEU A 202 10.53 15.56 1.68
CA LEU A 202 10.43 16.99 1.90
C LEU A 202 10.73 17.36 3.35
N GLU A 203 10.16 16.65 4.32
CA GLU A 203 10.41 16.83 5.75
C GLU A 203 11.90 16.70 6.06
N GLN A 204 12.53 15.60 5.63
CA GLN A 204 13.95 15.42 5.87
C GLN A 204 14.82 16.45 5.14
N PHE A 205 14.43 16.84 3.92
CA PHE A 205 15.14 17.88 3.18
C PHE A 205 15.07 19.23 3.90
N LEU A 206 13.92 19.57 4.49
CA LEU A 206 13.75 20.79 5.29
C LEU A 206 14.57 20.73 6.58
N ASN A 207 14.58 19.58 7.27
CA ASN A 207 15.38 19.42 8.48
C ASN A 207 16.90 19.46 8.22
N LEU A 208 17.33 19.26 6.97
CA LEU A 208 18.73 19.32 6.54
C LEU A 208 19.01 20.52 5.63
N ILE A 209 18.13 21.51 5.56
CA ILE A 209 18.21 22.55 4.52
C ILE A 209 19.49 23.39 4.64
N GLU A 210 19.97 23.63 5.86
CA GLU A 210 21.22 24.35 6.13
C GLU A 210 22.44 23.52 5.73
N GLU A 211 22.49 22.26 6.13
CA GLU A 211 23.55 21.30 5.79
C GLU A 211 23.65 21.09 4.28
N ILE A 212 22.50 20.97 3.61
CA ILE A 212 22.40 20.89 2.15
C ILE A 212 22.96 22.17 1.53
N GLY A 213 22.59 23.34 2.06
CA GLY A 213 23.10 24.63 1.60
C GLY A 213 24.63 24.74 1.68
N ILE A 214 25.20 24.36 2.82
CA ILE A 214 26.67 24.33 3.05
C ILE A 214 27.34 23.40 2.03
N PHE A 215 26.85 22.17 1.91
CA PHE A 215 27.44 21.19 1.01
C PHE A 215 27.35 21.62 -0.46
N LEU A 216 26.24 22.21 -0.88
CA LEU A 216 26.08 22.71 -2.25
C LEU A 216 27.05 23.87 -2.55
N ALA A 217 27.27 24.77 -1.59
CA ALA A 217 28.24 25.86 -1.73
C ALA A 217 29.67 25.33 -1.90
N GLU A 218 30.08 24.33 -1.11
CA GLU A 218 31.38 23.66 -1.26
C GLU A 218 31.53 22.99 -2.63
N LYS A 219 30.43 22.43 -3.16
CA LYS A 219 30.38 21.84 -4.52
C LYS A 219 30.23 22.86 -5.63
N GLN A 220 30.22 24.15 -5.32
CA GLN A 220 30.00 25.25 -6.27
C GLN A 220 28.72 25.05 -7.09
N ARG A 221 27.70 24.43 -6.48
CA ARG A 221 26.39 24.22 -7.11
C ARG A 221 25.42 25.26 -6.60
N ASP A 222 25.03 26.15 -7.51
CA ASP A 222 24.06 27.18 -7.19
C ASP A 222 22.62 26.64 -7.29
N VAL A 223 21.86 26.82 -6.21
CA VAL A 223 20.42 26.53 -6.14
C VAL A 223 19.73 27.74 -5.50
N PRO A 224 19.30 28.73 -6.31
CA PRO A 224 18.77 30.00 -5.81
C PRO A 224 17.58 29.86 -4.86
N GLU A 225 16.75 28.84 -5.06
CA GLU A 225 15.56 28.57 -4.24
C GLU A 225 15.88 28.13 -2.81
N LEU A 226 17.13 27.74 -2.53
CA LEU A 226 17.62 27.39 -1.19
C LEU A 226 18.40 28.53 -0.53
N LYS A 227 18.62 29.63 -1.24
CA LYS A 227 19.19 30.84 -0.64
C LYS A 227 18.06 31.55 0.08
N ASN A 228 18.22 31.77 1.37
CA ASN A 228 17.26 32.54 2.16
C ASN A 228 17.04 33.90 1.48
N PRO A 229 15.82 34.21 0.99
CA PRO A 229 15.44 35.59 0.77
C PRO A 229 15.08 36.12 2.16
N ASP A 230 15.92 36.98 2.73
CA ASP A 230 15.55 37.70 3.97
C ASP A 230 14.09 38.22 3.93
#